data_AF-A0A935LLH9-F1
#
_entry.id   AF-A0A935LLH9-F1
#
_cell.length_a   1.000
_cell.length_b   1.000
_cell.length_c   1.000
_cell.angle_alpha   90.00
_cell.angle_beta   90.00
_cell.angle_gamma   90.00
#
_symmetry.space_group_name_H-M   'P 1'
#
loop_
_entity.id
_entity.type
_entity.pdbx_description
1 polymer ?
#
loop_
_entity_poly.entity_id
_entity_poly.type
_entity_poly.pdbx_seq_one_letter_code
_entity_poly.pdbx_strand_id
1 'polypeptide(L)'
;MVCWYIDFHIGFIILPYEGTLFALLPFLYLTGLRTKVIGNLFVLIGFSFGLVLVFHSGGMYSPVMPWLTLMPICGLLFVDKYSAFGWAFIALITTLYMAYYWNNYGDFPFDFNFINKGKVIYYYTSCFSGLIFIYLGLNLIFEYALQKANILLEKRNIELMTEKEKSEKLLLNILPEEVARELKENGTAEARQFDEVSVLFTDFVQFTQTAETLSPHELVNELNECFTAFDYIIEQHGLEKIKTVGDAYLAVCGLPSSNPEHAMKTVRAALAIKEFIDDRIKQGKIFEIRIGIHSGSVVAGIVGIKKFAYDIWGDTVNTAARMEQSGEAGKVNISGATHRLVKDGFVCTYRGKITAKNKGEMEMYFVNNKGASL
;
A
#
# COMPACT_ATOMS: atom_id res chain seq x y z
N MET A 1 46.33 -39.92 23.71
CA MET A 1 47.69 -39.86 24.31
C MET A 1 48.58 -39.23 23.25
N VAL A 2 48.89 -37.94 23.23
CA VAL A 2 49.80 -37.22 24.16
C VAL A 2 49.38 -35.75 24.16
N CYS A 3 48.58 -35.35 25.14
CA CYS A 3 48.29 -33.93 25.48
C CYS A 3 48.24 -33.76 27.01
N TRP A 4 48.92 -34.65 27.71
CA TRP A 4 49.13 -34.62 29.16
C TRP A 4 50.64 -34.48 29.35
N TYR A 5 51.06 -33.60 30.25
CA TYR A 5 52.41 -33.00 30.38
C TYR A 5 52.65 -31.73 29.55
N ILE A 6 51.75 -30.77 29.68
CA ILE A 6 52.18 -29.39 29.98
C ILE A 6 51.86 -29.27 31.47
N ASP A 7 52.84 -29.00 32.34
CA ASP A 7 52.60 -28.83 33.77
C ASP A 7 51.69 -27.61 33.99
N PHE A 8 50.39 -27.89 34.02
CA PHE A 8 49.27 -26.96 34.01
C PHE A 8 48.86 -26.63 35.46
N HIS A 9 49.79 -26.29 36.34
CA HIS A 9 49.44 -25.94 37.72
C HIS A 9 48.60 -24.64 37.81
N ILE A 10 48.64 -23.79 36.80
CA ILE A 10 47.94 -22.50 36.79
C ILE A 10 46.54 -22.59 36.14
N GLY A 11 46.34 -23.44 35.12
CA GLY A 11 45.01 -23.57 34.51
C GLY A 11 43.96 -24.19 35.44
N PHE A 12 44.38 -24.94 36.47
CA PHE A 12 43.47 -25.47 37.49
C PHE A 12 42.80 -24.39 38.35
N ILE A 13 43.39 -23.19 38.47
CA ILE A 13 42.83 -22.09 39.26
C ILE A 13 41.96 -21.15 38.41
N ILE A 14 42.26 -21.01 37.11
CA ILE A 14 41.65 -19.97 36.26
C ILE A 14 40.40 -20.48 35.51
N LEU A 15 40.38 -21.76 35.12
CA LEU A 15 39.24 -22.39 34.43
C LEU A 15 37.89 -22.34 35.19
N PRO A 16 37.84 -22.46 36.53
CA PRO A 16 36.56 -22.41 37.25
C PRO A 16 35.88 -21.04 37.22
N TYR A 17 36.64 -19.94 37.35
CA TYR A 17 36.06 -18.60 37.48
C TYR A 17 35.41 -18.09 36.19
N GLU A 18 36.10 -18.22 35.06
CA GLU A 18 35.57 -17.76 33.76
C GLU A 18 34.38 -18.64 33.29
N GLY A 19 34.43 -19.95 33.58
CA GLY A 19 33.30 -20.87 33.34
C GLY A 19 32.04 -20.48 34.12
N THR A 20 32.19 -19.99 35.36
CA THR A 20 31.04 -19.47 36.13
C THR A 20 30.49 -18.17 35.55
N LEU A 21 31.31 -17.31 34.97
CA LEU A 21 30.86 -16.07 34.32
C LEU A 21 30.04 -16.36 33.05
N PHE A 22 30.46 -17.32 32.23
CA PHE A 22 29.66 -17.77 31.07
C PHE A 22 28.30 -18.37 31.50
N ALA A 23 28.27 -19.13 32.60
CA ALA A 23 27.04 -19.73 33.12
C ALA A 23 26.02 -18.70 33.63
N LEU A 24 26.44 -17.47 33.95
CA LEU A 24 25.54 -16.38 34.38
C LEU A 24 24.86 -15.64 33.21
N LEU A 25 25.38 -15.75 31.98
CA LEU A 25 24.83 -15.03 30.82
C LEU A 25 23.38 -15.42 30.46
N PRO A 26 22.99 -16.72 30.47
CA PRO A 26 21.59 -17.10 30.28
C PRO A 26 20.66 -16.54 31.36
N PHE A 27 21.13 -16.44 32.60
CA PHE A 27 20.36 -15.84 33.69
C PHE A 27 20.15 -14.34 33.49
N LEU A 28 21.20 -13.62 33.06
CA LEU A 28 21.11 -12.19 32.72
C LEU A 28 20.14 -11.95 31.54
N TYR A 29 20.07 -12.86 30.57
CA TYR A 29 19.07 -12.81 29.51
C TYR A 29 17.65 -12.92 30.05
N LEU A 30 17.40 -13.85 30.99
CA LEU A 30 16.10 -14.04 31.62
C LEU A 30 15.68 -12.84 32.49
N THR A 31 16.63 -12.03 33.00
CA THR A 31 16.32 -10.79 33.74
C THR A 31 15.90 -9.61 32.84
N GLY A 32 15.84 -9.80 31.51
CA GLY A 32 15.41 -8.77 30.56
C GLY A 32 16.49 -7.77 30.16
N LEU A 33 17.76 -8.05 30.44
CA LEU A 33 18.88 -7.20 30.05
C LEU A 33 18.99 -7.15 28.51
N ARG A 34 19.32 -5.97 27.95
CA ARG A 34 19.44 -5.79 26.49
C ARG A 34 20.44 -6.79 25.91
N THR A 35 20.03 -7.48 24.83
CA THR A 35 20.84 -8.48 24.11
C THR A 35 22.23 -7.95 23.72
N LYS A 36 22.33 -6.68 23.34
CA LYS A 36 23.62 -6.03 23.04
C LYS A 36 24.60 -6.04 24.21
N VAL A 37 24.11 -5.83 25.44
CA VAL A 37 24.97 -5.79 26.64
C VAL A 37 25.47 -7.20 26.96
N ILE A 38 24.57 -8.20 26.88
CA ILE A 38 24.90 -9.60 27.12
C ILE A 38 25.93 -10.09 26.09
N GLY A 39 25.75 -9.76 24.81
CA GLY A 39 26.70 -10.13 23.77
C GLY A 39 28.09 -9.50 23.95
N ASN A 40 28.17 -8.22 24.37
CA ASN A 40 29.46 -7.60 24.68
C ASN A 40 30.12 -8.21 25.93
N LEU A 41 29.33 -8.59 26.94
CA LEU A 41 29.85 -9.32 28.12
C LEU A 41 30.40 -10.70 27.72
N PHE A 42 29.71 -11.43 26.85
CA PHE A 42 30.18 -12.71 26.32
C PHE A 42 31.55 -12.57 25.63
N VAL A 43 31.71 -11.56 24.78
CA VAL A 43 32.99 -11.29 24.09
C VAL A 43 34.08 -10.86 25.08
N LEU A 44 33.74 -10.06 26.09
CA LEU A 44 34.67 -9.61 27.12
C LEU A 44 35.24 -10.78 27.94
N ILE A 45 34.37 -11.68 28.42
CA ILE A 45 34.74 -12.87 29.21
C ILE A 45 35.63 -13.80 28.36
N GLY A 46 35.29 -13.99 27.08
CA GLY A 46 36.12 -14.76 26.15
C GLY A 46 37.50 -14.14 25.92
N PHE A 47 37.56 -12.81 25.80
CA PHE A 47 38.80 -12.06 25.58
C PHE A 47 39.71 -12.06 26.82
N SER A 48 39.17 -11.85 28.02
CA SER A 48 39.94 -11.91 29.27
C SER A 48 40.56 -13.28 29.45
N PHE A 49 39.78 -14.35 29.23
CA PHE A 49 40.26 -15.72 29.30
C PHE A 49 41.40 -16.00 28.32
N GLY A 50 41.24 -15.58 27.05
CA GLY A 50 42.27 -15.73 26.03
C GLY A 50 43.56 -15.00 26.39
N LEU A 51 43.48 -13.80 26.97
CA LEU A 51 44.65 -13.03 27.39
C LEU A 51 45.45 -13.69 28.50
N VAL A 52 44.76 -14.22 29.49
CA VAL A 52 45.38 -14.95 30.60
C VAL A 52 46.10 -16.20 30.08
N LEU A 53 45.49 -16.93 29.16
CA LEU A 53 46.13 -18.06 28.51
C LEU A 53 47.38 -17.64 27.72
N VAL A 54 47.29 -16.55 26.95
CA VAL A 54 48.44 -16.02 26.20
C VAL A 54 49.61 -15.69 27.11
N PHE A 55 49.37 -15.00 28.22
CA PHE A 55 50.42 -14.64 29.17
C PHE A 55 51.13 -15.87 29.74
N HIS A 56 50.38 -16.92 30.11
CA HIS A 56 50.95 -18.12 30.72
C HIS A 56 51.54 -19.13 29.72
N SER A 57 51.12 -19.07 28.46
CA SER A 57 51.62 -19.96 27.39
C SER A 57 52.70 -19.32 26.52
N GLY A 58 53.34 -18.26 27.03
CA GLY A 58 54.55 -17.71 26.44
C GLY A 58 54.35 -16.49 25.53
N GLY A 59 53.36 -15.65 25.83
CA GLY A 59 53.22 -14.32 25.26
C GLY A 59 53.03 -14.33 23.74
N MET A 60 53.93 -13.68 22.99
CA MET A 60 53.82 -13.53 21.53
C MET A 60 53.93 -14.86 20.77
N TYR A 61 54.64 -15.85 21.32
CA TYR A 61 54.71 -17.21 20.77
C TYR A 61 53.56 -18.10 21.26
N SER A 62 52.60 -17.52 21.99
CA SER A 62 51.49 -18.30 22.48
C SER A 62 50.67 -18.86 21.30
N PRO A 63 50.31 -20.15 21.37
CA PRO A 63 49.35 -20.76 20.47
C PRO A 63 47.98 -20.03 20.42
N VAL A 64 47.61 -19.36 21.51
CA VAL A 64 46.28 -18.73 21.68
C VAL A 64 46.24 -17.32 21.09
N MET A 65 47.39 -16.70 20.77
CA MET A 65 47.47 -15.31 20.30
C MET A 65 46.63 -15.01 19.03
N PRO A 66 46.68 -15.84 17.96
CA PRO A 66 45.86 -15.59 16.77
C PRO A 66 44.35 -15.60 17.07
N TRP A 67 43.90 -16.34 18.07
CA TRP A 67 42.48 -16.42 18.45
C TRP A 67 41.97 -15.13 19.08
N LEU A 68 42.83 -14.32 19.71
CA LEU A 68 42.46 -12.98 20.20
C LEU A 68 42.13 -12.01 19.06
N THR A 69 42.63 -12.26 17.84
CA THR A 69 42.33 -11.44 16.68
C THR A 69 40.95 -11.72 16.07
N LEU A 70 40.24 -12.76 16.54
CA LEU A 70 38.86 -13.06 16.13
C LEU A 70 37.80 -12.28 16.92
N MET A 71 38.19 -11.59 18.00
CA MET A 71 37.23 -10.84 18.81
C MET A 71 36.36 -9.83 18.03
N PRO A 72 36.87 -9.13 16.99
CA PRO A 72 36.04 -8.25 16.18
C PRO A 72 34.94 -9.00 15.44
N ILE A 73 35.24 -10.22 15.00
CA ILE A 73 34.29 -11.10 14.31
C ILE A 73 33.22 -11.59 15.31
N CYS A 74 33.63 -11.99 16.52
CA CYS A 74 32.69 -12.32 17.59
C CYS A 74 31.79 -11.12 17.95
N GLY A 75 32.35 -9.91 18.04
CA GLY A 75 31.60 -8.68 18.28
C GLY A 75 30.59 -8.37 17.16
N LEU A 76 30.95 -8.64 15.90
CA LEU A 76 30.05 -8.46 14.76
C LEU A 76 28.87 -9.42 14.79
N LEU A 77 29.12 -10.69 15.16
CA LEU A 77 28.10 -11.75 15.16
C LEU A 77 27.15 -11.67 16.34
N PHE A 78 27.68 -11.42 17.54
CA PHE A 78 26.88 -11.47 18.76
C PHE A 78 26.29 -10.12 19.16
N VAL A 79 26.73 -9.01 18.55
CA VAL A 79 26.33 -7.66 18.98
C VAL A 79 25.90 -6.76 17.83
N ASP A 80 26.83 -6.02 17.21
CA ASP A 80 26.60 -5.13 16.07
C ASP A 80 27.91 -4.65 15.44
N LYS A 81 27.80 -4.01 14.28
CA LYS A 81 28.94 -3.45 13.54
C LYS A 81 29.79 -2.46 14.35
N TYR A 82 29.19 -1.69 15.26
CA TYR A 82 29.91 -0.69 16.05
C TYR A 82 30.73 -1.33 17.15
N SER A 83 30.16 -2.34 17.81
CA SER A 83 30.85 -3.13 18.83
C SER A 83 32.02 -3.91 18.21
N ALA A 84 31.87 -4.44 16.99
CA ALA A 84 32.95 -5.05 16.24
C ALA A 84 34.17 -4.13 16.07
N PHE A 85 33.95 -2.85 15.71
CA PHE A 85 35.03 -1.86 15.63
C PHE A 85 35.67 -1.57 16.99
N GLY A 86 34.88 -1.46 18.06
CA GLY A 86 35.41 -1.31 19.41
C GLY A 86 36.31 -2.47 19.83
N TRP A 87 35.88 -3.71 19.56
CA TRP A 87 36.66 -4.90 19.82
C TRP A 87 37.91 -5.02 18.93
N ALA A 88 37.88 -4.52 17.70
CA ALA A 88 39.07 -4.41 16.85
C ALA A 88 40.12 -3.48 17.43
N PHE A 89 39.70 -2.34 17.97
CA PHE A 89 40.60 -1.39 18.61
C PHE A 89 41.20 -1.95 19.89
N ILE A 90 40.38 -2.60 20.73
CA ILE A 90 40.84 -3.27 21.96
C ILE A 90 41.85 -4.37 21.61
N ALA A 91 41.53 -5.27 20.67
CA ALA A 91 42.43 -6.35 20.27
C ALA A 91 43.76 -5.80 19.75
N LEU A 92 43.74 -4.76 18.91
CA LEU A 92 44.95 -4.11 18.38
C LEU A 92 45.83 -3.51 19.50
N ILE A 93 45.23 -2.72 20.40
CA ILE A 93 45.96 -2.14 21.54
C ILE A 93 46.59 -3.25 22.38
N THR A 94 45.84 -4.30 22.66
CA THR A 94 46.32 -5.39 23.49
C THR A 94 47.45 -6.17 22.82
N THR A 95 47.39 -6.42 21.51
CA THR A 95 48.50 -7.02 20.76
C THR A 95 49.74 -6.13 20.80
N LEU A 96 49.60 -4.81 20.61
CA LEU A 96 50.72 -3.87 20.69
C LEU A 96 51.33 -3.82 22.09
N TYR A 97 50.49 -3.82 23.13
CA TYR A 97 50.94 -3.87 24.53
C TYR A 97 51.72 -5.16 24.83
N MET A 98 51.23 -6.32 24.37
CA MET A 98 51.92 -7.59 24.55
C MET A 98 53.26 -7.63 23.82
N ALA A 99 53.34 -7.07 22.59
CA ALA A 99 54.58 -6.95 21.85
C ALA A 99 55.60 -6.02 22.56
N TYR A 100 55.12 -4.90 23.12
CA TYR A 100 55.93 -4.00 23.93
C TYR A 100 56.44 -4.67 25.21
N TYR A 101 55.57 -5.35 25.95
CA TYR A 101 55.93 -6.04 27.19
C TYR A 101 56.97 -7.14 26.91
N TRP A 102 56.79 -7.88 25.82
CA TRP A 102 57.75 -8.88 25.36
C TRP A 102 59.14 -8.29 25.13
N ASN A 103 59.23 -7.19 24.39
CA ASN A 103 60.52 -6.60 24.03
C ASN A 103 61.29 -6.02 25.23
N ASN A 104 60.59 -5.55 26.26
CA ASN A 104 61.21 -4.86 27.39
C ASN A 104 61.45 -5.75 28.62
N TYR A 105 60.61 -6.75 28.85
CA TYR A 105 60.67 -7.55 30.08
C TYR A 105 61.05 -9.00 29.84
N GLY A 106 60.66 -9.62 28.70
CA GLY A 106 61.07 -10.98 28.30
C GLY A 106 60.65 -12.14 29.24
N ASP A 107 60.26 -11.86 30.48
CA ASP A 107 59.92 -12.81 31.53
C ASP A 107 58.47 -13.26 31.39
N PHE A 108 58.24 -14.22 30.51
CA PHE A 108 57.03 -15.03 30.54
C PHE A 108 57.30 -16.33 31.30
N PRO A 109 56.33 -16.84 32.10
CA PRO A 109 56.54 -18.00 32.98
C PRO A 109 56.83 -19.32 32.26
N PHE A 110 56.83 -19.34 30.92
CA PHE A 110 57.00 -20.54 30.11
C PHE A 110 58.29 -20.47 29.28
N ASP A 111 59.22 -21.39 29.53
CA ASP A 111 60.48 -21.50 28.79
C ASP A 111 60.28 -22.32 27.49
N PHE A 112 60.44 -21.68 26.33
CA PHE A 112 60.29 -22.30 25.02
C PHE A 112 61.48 -23.19 24.60
N ASN A 113 62.59 -23.21 25.35
CA ASN A 113 63.74 -24.04 25.02
C ASN A 113 63.43 -25.55 25.04
N PHE A 114 62.30 -25.96 25.61
CA PHE A 114 61.84 -27.35 25.66
C PHE A 114 60.97 -27.79 24.46
N ILE A 115 60.52 -26.86 23.60
CA ILE A 115 59.56 -27.16 22.53
C ILE A 115 60.26 -27.33 21.17
N ASN A 116 59.99 -28.46 20.50
CA ASN A 116 60.43 -28.71 19.13
C ASN A 116 59.80 -27.69 18.16
N LYS A 117 60.65 -26.87 17.50
CA LYS A 117 60.25 -25.85 16.52
C LYS A 117 59.29 -26.36 15.43
N GLY A 118 59.40 -27.62 15.02
CA GLY A 118 58.50 -28.23 14.03
C GLY A 118 57.05 -28.42 14.54
N LYS A 119 56.86 -28.67 15.85
CA LYS A 119 55.52 -28.80 16.46
C LYS A 119 54.82 -27.44 16.57
N VAL A 120 55.58 -26.38 16.81
CA VAL A 120 55.09 -24.99 16.86
C VAL A 120 54.56 -24.55 15.48
N ILE A 121 55.32 -24.83 14.42
CA ILE A 121 54.89 -24.53 13.04
C ILE A 121 53.60 -25.28 12.69
N TYR A 122 53.53 -26.59 12.98
CA TYR A 122 52.33 -27.39 12.75
C TYR A 122 51.10 -26.80 13.48
N TYR A 123 51.29 -26.40 14.74
CA TYR A 123 50.25 -25.76 15.53
C TYR A 123 49.74 -24.46 14.90
N TYR A 124 50.64 -23.55 14.49
CA TYR A 124 50.24 -22.31 13.84
C TYR A 124 49.53 -22.56 12.52
N THR A 125 50.01 -23.50 11.69
CA THR A 125 49.33 -23.86 10.43
C THR A 125 47.93 -24.42 10.68
N SER A 126 47.73 -25.19 11.75
CA SER A 126 46.42 -25.70 12.16
C SER A 126 45.49 -24.58 12.62
N CYS A 127 45.98 -23.62 13.40
CA CYS A 127 45.17 -22.49 13.85
C CYS A 127 44.78 -21.57 12.69
N PHE A 128 45.73 -21.12 11.88
CA PHE A 128 45.43 -20.25 10.75
C PHE A 128 44.48 -20.91 9.74
N SER A 129 44.63 -22.21 9.48
CA SER A 129 43.66 -22.93 8.63
C SER A 129 42.26 -22.98 9.27
N GLY A 130 42.15 -23.22 10.57
CA GLY A 130 40.89 -23.13 11.32
C GLY A 130 40.23 -21.75 11.23
N LEU A 131 40.99 -20.66 11.34
CA LEU A 131 40.48 -19.28 11.20
C LEU A 131 39.91 -19.02 9.80
N ILE A 132 40.57 -19.53 8.76
CA ILE A 132 40.10 -19.42 7.38
C ILE A 132 38.76 -20.15 7.20
N PHE A 133 38.62 -21.36 7.75
CA PHE A 133 37.35 -22.10 7.69
C PHE A 133 36.22 -21.41 8.47
N ILE A 134 36.51 -20.80 9.62
CA ILE A 134 35.53 -20.01 10.38
C ILE A 134 35.10 -18.78 9.56
N TYR A 135 36.05 -18.03 9.00
CA TYR A 135 35.75 -16.89 8.14
C TYR A 135 34.88 -17.29 6.94
N LEU A 136 35.22 -18.41 6.27
CA LEU A 136 34.41 -18.93 5.16
C LEU A 136 32.99 -19.28 5.61
N GLY A 137 32.84 -20.00 6.72
CA GLY A 137 31.53 -20.36 7.28
C GLY A 137 30.67 -19.14 7.61
N LEU A 138 31.27 -18.08 8.13
CA LEU A 138 30.57 -16.83 8.44
C LEU A 138 30.13 -16.07 7.19
N ASN A 139 30.96 -16.02 6.16
CA ASN A 139 30.55 -15.43 4.88
C ASN A 139 29.36 -16.19 4.28
N LEU A 140 29.39 -17.53 4.29
CA LEU A 140 28.27 -18.35 3.81
C LEU A 140 26.97 -18.10 4.58
N ILE A 141 27.05 -18.03 5.92
CA ILE A 141 25.88 -17.74 6.76
C ILE A 141 25.35 -16.33 6.47
N PHE A 142 26.25 -15.35 6.32
CA PHE A 142 25.88 -13.97 6.05
C PHE A 142 25.22 -13.82 4.67
N GLU A 143 25.80 -14.41 3.63
CA GLU A 143 25.21 -14.41 2.28
C GLU A 143 23.84 -15.08 2.27
N TYR A 144 23.68 -16.22 2.95
CA TYR A 144 22.40 -16.88 3.09
C TYR A 144 21.36 -16.00 3.81
N ALA A 145 21.75 -15.36 4.91
CA ALA A 145 20.88 -14.45 5.65
C ALA A 145 20.47 -13.23 4.81
N LEU A 146 21.41 -12.66 4.05
CA LEU A 146 21.16 -11.52 3.16
C LEU A 146 20.21 -11.90 2.02
N GLN A 147 20.43 -13.06 1.38
CA GLN A 147 19.53 -13.57 0.34
C GLN A 147 18.12 -13.79 0.88
N LYS A 148 17.99 -14.42 2.05
CA LYS A 148 16.69 -14.65 2.70
C LYS A 148 15.99 -13.35 3.06
N ALA A 149 16.72 -12.35 3.54
CA ALA A 149 16.18 -11.02 3.84
C ALA A 149 15.69 -10.32 2.57
N ASN A 150 16.45 -10.37 1.48
CA ASN A 150 16.08 -9.78 0.20
C ASN A 150 14.82 -10.43 -0.39
N ILE A 151 14.72 -11.77 -0.40
CA ILE A 151 13.53 -12.49 -0.86
C ILE A 151 12.30 -12.12 -0.03
N LEU A 152 12.46 -12.03 1.30
CA LEU A 152 11.36 -11.63 2.18
C LEU A 152 10.91 -10.18 1.91
N LEU A 153 11.86 -9.28 1.71
CA LEU A 153 11.60 -7.87 1.40
C LEU A 153 10.89 -7.72 0.05
N GLU A 154 11.34 -8.46 -0.97
CA GLU A 154 10.69 -8.48 -2.29
C GLU A 154 9.26 -9.00 -2.19
N LYS A 155 9.04 -10.10 -1.48
CA LYS A 155 7.70 -10.63 -1.22
C LYS A 155 6.80 -9.60 -0.53
N ARG A 156 7.30 -8.89 0.49
CA ARG A 156 6.57 -7.83 1.19
C ARG A 156 6.24 -6.66 0.27
N ASN A 157 7.17 -6.26 -0.59
CA ASN A 157 6.93 -5.19 -1.56
C ASN A 157 5.81 -5.57 -2.55
N ILE A 158 5.81 -6.82 -3.05
CA ILE A 158 4.74 -7.31 -3.94
C ILE A 158 3.38 -7.31 -3.22
N GLU A 159 3.33 -7.80 -1.98
CA GLU A 159 2.12 -7.77 -1.15
C GLU A 159 1.59 -6.34 -0.97
N LEU A 160 2.47 -5.40 -0.60
CA LEU A 160 2.14 -3.98 -0.43
C LEU A 160 1.67 -3.33 -1.72
N MET A 161 2.32 -3.61 -2.86
CA MET A 161 1.91 -3.09 -4.16
C MET A 161 0.52 -3.59 -4.54
N THR A 162 0.24 -4.87 -4.31
CA THR A 162 -1.07 -5.49 -4.60
C THR A 162 -2.16 -4.88 -3.72
N GLU A 163 -1.89 -4.67 -2.43
CA GLU A 163 -2.83 -4.04 -1.51
C GLU A 163 -3.09 -2.57 -1.86
N LYS A 164 -2.03 -1.84 -2.23
CA LYS A 164 -2.13 -0.45 -2.69
C LYS A 164 -2.98 -0.35 -3.96
N GLU A 165 -2.75 -1.21 -4.95
CA GLU A 165 -3.52 -1.22 -6.20
C GLU A 165 -5.00 -1.52 -5.94
N LYS A 166 -5.30 -2.50 -5.08
CA LYS A 166 -6.69 -2.80 -4.67
C LYS A 166 -7.34 -1.60 -3.98
N SER A 167 -6.62 -0.93 -3.08
CA SER A 167 -7.11 0.26 -2.39
C SER A 167 -7.37 1.43 -3.35
N GLU A 168 -6.45 1.67 -4.30
CA GLU A 168 -6.59 2.72 -5.31
C GLU A 168 -7.77 2.44 -6.25
N LYS A 169 -7.92 1.20 -6.73
CA LYS A 169 -9.05 0.81 -7.57
C LYS A 169 -10.40 1.00 -6.87
N LEU A 170 -10.49 0.64 -5.59
CA LEU A 170 -11.72 0.86 -4.81
C LEU A 170 -12.04 2.35 -4.63
N LEU A 171 -11.02 3.18 -4.40
CA LEU A 171 -11.20 4.62 -4.26
C LEU A 171 -11.71 5.25 -5.57
N LEU A 172 -11.13 4.86 -6.71
CA LEU A 172 -11.52 5.35 -8.04
C LEU A 172 -12.90 4.86 -8.49
N ASN A 173 -13.39 3.74 -7.95
CA ASN A 173 -14.77 3.30 -8.19
C ASN A 173 -15.82 4.15 -7.43
N ILE A 174 -15.40 4.96 -6.45
CA ILE A 174 -16.29 5.76 -5.61
C ILE A 174 -16.20 7.25 -5.96
N LEU A 175 -15.00 7.71 -6.31
CA LEU A 175 -14.72 9.12 -6.59
C LEU A 175 -14.04 9.27 -7.95
N PRO A 176 -14.36 10.33 -8.71
CA PRO A 176 -13.61 10.68 -9.91
C PRO A 176 -12.11 10.85 -9.62
N GLU A 177 -11.26 10.52 -10.59
CA GLU A 177 -9.80 10.44 -10.41
C GLU A 177 -9.19 11.73 -9.87
N GLU A 178 -9.58 12.88 -10.42
CA GLU A 178 -9.07 14.19 -9.96
C GLU A 178 -9.42 14.47 -8.50
N VAL A 179 -10.65 14.13 -8.11
CA VAL A 179 -11.20 14.36 -6.77
C VAL A 179 -10.55 13.40 -5.76
N ALA A 180 -10.33 12.14 -6.15
CA ALA A 180 -9.61 11.15 -5.35
C ALA A 180 -8.15 11.56 -5.09
N ARG A 181 -7.49 12.15 -6.11
CA ARG A 181 -6.11 12.65 -6.00
C ARG A 181 -6.01 13.81 -5.02
N GLU A 182 -6.90 14.80 -5.15
CA GLU A 182 -6.95 15.96 -4.26
C GLU A 182 -7.22 15.56 -2.81
N LEU A 183 -8.15 14.61 -2.59
CA LEU A 183 -8.44 14.07 -1.26
C LEU A 183 -7.23 13.35 -0.65
N LYS A 184 -6.44 12.64 -1.45
CA LYS A 184 -5.24 11.91 -0.99
C LYS A 184 -4.09 12.85 -0.63
N GLU A 185 -3.93 13.94 -1.38
CA GLU A 185 -2.86 14.92 -1.19
C GLU A 185 -3.16 15.90 -0.04
N ASN A 186 -4.40 16.42 0.00
CA ASN A 186 -4.77 17.50 0.90
C ASN A 186 -5.63 17.06 2.10
N GLY A 187 -6.16 15.83 2.08
CA GLY A 187 -7.12 15.34 3.08
C GLY A 187 -8.54 15.88 2.90
N THR A 188 -8.74 16.82 1.98
CA THR A 188 -10.03 17.41 1.59
C THR A 188 -10.04 17.67 0.08
N ALA A 189 -11.23 17.71 -0.54
CA ALA A 189 -11.39 18.15 -1.93
C ALA A 189 -12.33 19.36 -1.98
N GLU A 190 -11.93 20.40 -2.70
CA GLU A 190 -12.71 21.63 -2.84
C GLU A 190 -13.92 21.43 -3.77
N ALA A 191 -15.00 22.15 -3.47
CA ALA A 191 -16.16 22.21 -4.36
C ALA A 191 -15.84 23.10 -5.56
N ARG A 192 -16.15 22.63 -6.76
CA ARG A 192 -15.90 23.34 -8.02
C ARG A 192 -17.20 23.71 -8.70
N GLN A 193 -17.27 24.93 -9.25
CA GLN A 193 -18.38 25.39 -10.06
C GLN A 193 -18.15 25.04 -11.54
N PHE A 194 -19.18 24.52 -12.18
CA PHE A 194 -19.22 24.19 -13.60
C PHE A 194 -20.40 24.91 -14.24
N ASP A 195 -20.14 25.81 -15.18
CA ASP A 195 -21.19 26.68 -15.73
C ASP A 195 -22.01 26.02 -16.85
N GLU A 196 -21.41 25.08 -17.58
CA GLU A 196 -22.01 24.42 -18.75
C GLU A 196 -22.04 22.91 -18.56
N VAL A 197 -23.11 22.42 -17.92
CA VAL A 197 -23.36 20.98 -17.77
C VAL A 197 -24.76 20.61 -18.23
N SER A 198 -24.96 19.34 -18.58
CA SER A 198 -26.30 18.77 -18.81
C SER A 198 -26.57 17.64 -17.83
N VAL A 199 -27.60 17.82 -17.02
CA VAL A 199 -28.04 16.87 -16.01
C VAL A 199 -29.17 16.02 -16.57
N LEU A 200 -29.02 14.72 -16.47
CA LEU A 200 -29.99 13.69 -16.84
C LEU A 200 -30.56 13.06 -15.57
N PHE A 201 -31.88 13.07 -15.48
CA PHE A 201 -32.63 12.43 -14.41
C PHE A 201 -33.56 11.39 -15.04
N THR A 202 -33.54 10.17 -14.55
CA THR A 202 -34.53 9.15 -14.94
C THR A 202 -35.29 8.65 -13.73
N ASP A 203 -36.49 8.15 -13.95
CA ASP A 203 -37.34 7.54 -12.92
C ASP A 203 -38.21 6.44 -13.53
N PHE A 204 -38.47 5.37 -12.79
CA PHE A 204 -39.35 4.31 -13.24
C PHE A 204 -40.82 4.69 -13.04
N VAL A 205 -41.62 4.52 -14.07
CA VAL A 205 -43.05 4.85 -14.02
C VAL A 205 -43.76 3.85 -13.12
N GLN A 206 -44.57 4.37 -12.18
CA GLN A 206 -45.36 3.56 -11.25
C GLN A 206 -44.54 2.54 -10.45
N PHE A 207 -43.26 2.83 -10.18
CA PHE A 207 -42.34 1.92 -9.51
C PHE A 207 -42.92 1.29 -8.24
N THR A 208 -43.57 2.07 -7.37
CA THR A 208 -44.18 1.54 -6.14
C THR A 208 -45.23 0.45 -6.41
N GLN A 209 -46.10 0.64 -7.40
CA GLN A 209 -47.14 -0.35 -7.75
C GLN A 209 -46.50 -1.61 -8.35
N THR A 210 -45.52 -1.42 -9.22
CA THR A 210 -44.78 -2.51 -9.84
C THR A 210 -43.98 -3.31 -8.80
N ALA A 211 -43.36 -2.63 -7.83
CA ALA A 211 -42.59 -3.21 -6.75
C ALA A 211 -43.44 -4.07 -5.79
N GLU A 212 -44.73 -3.76 -5.63
CA GLU A 212 -45.66 -4.59 -4.85
C GLU A 212 -45.97 -5.93 -5.51
N THR A 213 -45.80 -6.04 -6.84
CA THR A 213 -46.07 -7.28 -7.59
C THR A 213 -44.86 -8.23 -7.67
N LEU A 214 -43.65 -7.72 -7.35
CA LEU A 214 -42.40 -8.47 -7.43
C LEU A 214 -41.91 -8.87 -6.03
N SER A 215 -41.19 -9.99 -5.93
CA SER A 215 -40.46 -10.26 -4.70
C SER A 215 -39.32 -9.24 -4.52
N PRO A 216 -38.88 -8.94 -3.27
CA PRO A 216 -37.77 -8.03 -3.04
C PRO A 216 -36.48 -8.41 -3.78
N HIS A 217 -36.22 -9.71 -3.94
CA HIS A 217 -35.04 -10.20 -4.65
C HIS A 217 -35.15 -9.98 -6.17
N GLU A 218 -36.32 -10.25 -6.77
CA GLU A 218 -36.56 -9.97 -8.19
C GLU A 218 -36.50 -8.47 -8.50
N LEU A 219 -37.06 -7.64 -7.62
CA LEU A 219 -37.02 -6.18 -7.74
C LEU A 219 -35.59 -5.64 -7.74
N VAL A 220 -34.77 -6.08 -6.77
CA VAL A 220 -33.36 -5.66 -6.68
C VAL A 220 -32.57 -6.14 -7.90
N ASN A 221 -32.79 -7.37 -8.37
CA ASN A 221 -32.11 -7.88 -9.57
C ASN A 221 -32.50 -7.09 -10.82
N GLU A 222 -33.78 -6.78 -11.01
CA GLU A 222 -34.26 -5.99 -12.14
C GLU A 222 -33.69 -4.57 -12.12
N LEU A 223 -33.66 -3.92 -10.94
CA LEU A 223 -32.99 -2.62 -10.78
C LEU A 223 -31.49 -2.71 -11.09
N ASN A 224 -30.81 -3.75 -10.62
CA ASN A 224 -29.39 -3.95 -10.87
C ASN A 224 -29.10 -4.15 -12.36
N GLU A 225 -29.91 -4.95 -13.08
CA GLU A 225 -29.78 -5.12 -14.53
C GLU A 225 -29.95 -3.79 -15.28
N CYS A 226 -31.00 -3.02 -14.95
CA CYS A 226 -31.25 -1.74 -15.58
C CYS A 226 -30.15 -0.72 -15.30
N PHE A 227 -29.77 -0.53 -14.03
CA PHE A 227 -28.72 0.43 -13.67
C PHE A 227 -27.35 0.03 -14.20
N THR A 228 -27.03 -1.27 -14.30
CA THR A 228 -25.79 -1.73 -14.95
C THR A 228 -25.79 -1.37 -16.44
N ALA A 229 -26.91 -1.55 -17.13
CA ALA A 229 -27.03 -1.14 -18.53
C ALA A 229 -26.94 0.38 -18.69
N PHE A 230 -27.53 1.15 -17.77
CA PHE A 230 -27.45 2.61 -17.80
C PHE A 230 -26.02 3.07 -17.58
N ASP A 231 -25.32 2.50 -16.59
CA ASP A 231 -23.90 2.76 -16.30
C ASP A 231 -23.05 2.59 -17.57
N TYR A 232 -23.23 1.48 -18.31
CA TYR A 232 -22.55 1.27 -19.58
C TYR A 232 -22.93 2.33 -20.63
N ILE A 233 -24.23 2.62 -20.82
CA ILE A 233 -24.69 3.58 -21.82
C ILE A 233 -24.14 4.98 -21.56
N ILE A 234 -24.16 5.44 -20.29
CA ILE A 234 -23.68 6.78 -19.95
C ILE A 234 -22.15 6.88 -20.11
N GLU A 235 -21.41 5.83 -19.76
CA GLU A 235 -19.95 5.77 -19.92
C GLU A 235 -19.56 5.86 -21.40
N GLN A 236 -20.25 5.12 -22.28
CA GLN A 236 -20.02 5.19 -23.74
C GLN A 236 -20.27 6.60 -24.32
N HIS A 237 -21.11 7.40 -23.67
CA HIS A 237 -21.40 8.77 -24.09
C HIS A 237 -20.59 9.84 -23.33
N GLY A 238 -19.72 9.44 -22.40
CA GLY A 238 -18.89 10.35 -21.59
C GLY A 238 -19.70 11.15 -20.57
N LEU A 239 -20.73 10.54 -19.99
CA LEU A 239 -21.46 11.05 -18.84
C LEU A 239 -20.92 10.42 -17.56
N GLU A 240 -20.92 11.19 -16.49
CA GLU A 240 -20.54 10.74 -15.15
C GLU A 240 -21.79 10.35 -14.35
N LYS A 241 -21.74 9.20 -13.68
CA LYS A 241 -22.77 8.78 -12.73
C LYS A 241 -22.60 9.58 -11.44
N ILE A 242 -23.67 10.20 -10.94
CA ILE A 242 -23.62 10.85 -9.63
C ILE A 242 -24.12 9.90 -8.55
N LYS A 243 -25.37 9.47 -8.66
CA LYS A 243 -26.00 8.59 -7.67
C LYS A 243 -27.29 7.99 -8.21
N THR A 244 -27.74 6.94 -7.54
CA THR A 244 -29.11 6.48 -7.60
C THR A 244 -29.89 7.06 -6.42
N VAL A 245 -31.16 7.40 -6.63
CA VAL A 245 -32.06 7.91 -5.58
C VAL A 245 -33.31 7.05 -5.58
N GLY A 246 -33.27 5.94 -4.85
CA GLY A 246 -34.32 4.93 -4.92
C GLY A 246 -34.35 4.27 -6.29
N ASP A 247 -35.45 4.47 -7.01
CA ASP A 247 -35.72 4.05 -8.39
C ASP A 247 -35.26 5.06 -9.46
N ALA A 248 -34.80 6.23 -9.03
CA ALA A 248 -34.28 7.24 -9.93
C ALA A 248 -32.76 7.12 -10.18
N TYR A 249 -32.33 7.56 -11.35
CA TYR A 249 -30.93 7.58 -11.78
C TYR A 249 -30.49 8.99 -12.17
N LEU A 250 -29.38 9.45 -11.61
CA LEU A 250 -28.81 10.78 -11.85
C LEU A 250 -27.42 10.66 -12.50
N ALA A 251 -27.31 11.23 -13.70
CA ALA A 251 -26.04 11.35 -14.42
C ALA A 251 -25.88 12.76 -15.01
N VAL A 252 -24.66 13.11 -15.36
CA VAL A 252 -24.33 14.46 -15.83
C VAL A 252 -23.21 14.43 -16.85
N CYS A 253 -23.29 15.27 -17.88
CA CYS A 253 -22.19 15.52 -18.80
C CYS A 253 -21.63 16.93 -18.58
N GLY A 254 -20.33 17.11 -18.78
CA GLY A 254 -19.63 18.38 -18.56
C GLY A 254 -18.86 18.48 -17.24
N LEU A 255 -18.74 17.37 -16.50
CA LEU A 255 -17.87 17.23 -15.32
C LEU A 255 -17.29 15.80 -15.26
N PRO A 256 -16.12 15.59 -14.61
CA PRO A 256 -15.26 16.62 -13.97
C PRO A 256 -14.57 17.56 -14.98
N SER A 257 -14.59 17.23 -16.27
CA SER A 257 -14.05 18.06 -17.34
C SER A 257 -15.18 18.64 -18.19
N SER A 258 -15.07 19.93 -18.54
CA SER A 258 -16.03 20.60 -19.42
C SER A 258 -16.09 19.91 -20.78
N ASN A 259 -17.29 19.81 -21.34
CA ASN A 259 -17.52 19.23 -22.65
C ASN A 259 -18.46 20.12 -23.48
N PRO A 260 -18.01 20.73 -24.59
CA PRO A 260 -18.87 21.59 -25.41
C PRO A 260 -20.10 20.87 -26.00
N GLU A 261 -20.04 19.54 -26.16
CA GLU A 261 -21.13 18.72 -26.65
C GLU A 261 -21.97 18.10 -25.53
N HIS A 262 -21.86 18.60 -24.28
CA HIS A 262 -22.50 18.02 -23.10
C HIS A 262 -23.99 17.72 -23.34
N ALA A 263 -24.76 18.69 -23.87
CA ALA A 263 -26.18 18.52 -24.13
C ALA A 263 -26.48 17.48 -25.23
N MET A 264 -25.72 17.48 -26.33
CA MET A 264 -25.88 16.50 -27.41
C MET A 264 -25.60 15.08 -26.92
N LYS A 265 -24.51 14.88 -26.17
CA LYS A 265 -24.13 13.58 -25.59
C LYS A 265 -25.17 13.09 -24.60
N THR A 266 -25.67 13.96 -23.72
CA THR A 266 -26.72 13.61 -22.76
C THR A 266 -28.01 13.18 -23.43
N VAL A 267 -28.43 13.87 -24.51
CA VAL A 267 -29.62 13.46 -25.28
C VAL A 267 -29.42 12.11 -25.98
N ARG A 268 -28.23 11.84 -26.55
CA ARG A 268 -27.91 10.52 -27.14
C ARG A 268 -27.99 9.40 -26.10
N ALA A 269 -27.39 9.62 -24.93
CA ALA A 269 -27.45 8.67 -23.82
C ALA A 269 -28.90 8.42 -23.38
N ALA A 270 -29.71 9.47 -23.24
CA ALA A 270 -31.13 9.34 -22.89
C ALA A 270 -31.94 8.52 -23.92
N LEU A 271 -31.70 8.75 -25.21
CA LEU A 271 -32.36 7.98 -26.27
C LEU A 271 -31.94 6.51 -26.24
N ALA A 272 -30.66 6.22 -25.99
CA ALA A 272 -30.16 4.84 -25.83
C ALA A 272 -30.71 4.14 -24.59
N ILE A 273 -30.84 4.84 -23.45
CA ILE A 273 -31.52 4.32 -22.24
C ILE A 273 -32.98 3.98 -22.56
N LYS A 274 -33.66 4.88 -23.26
CA LYS A 274 -35.06 4.69 -23.68
C LYS A 274 -35.20 3.47 -24.60
N GLU A 275 -34.31 3.32 -25.58
CA GLU A 275 -34.29 2.17 -26.49
C GLU A 275 -34.05 0.84 -25.74
N PHE A 276 -33.12 0.82 -24.79
CA PHE A 276 -32.89 -0.36 -23.94
C PHE A 276 -34.15 -0.75 -23.15
N ILE A 277 -34.85 0.22 -22.55
CA ILE A 277 -36.08 -0.04 -21.80
C ILE A 277 -37.21 -0.51 -22.73
N ASP A 278 -37.37 0.10 -23.91
CA ASP A 278 -38.34 -0.36 -24.90
C ASP A 278 -38.13 -1.83 -25.28
N ASP A 279 -36.87 -2.24 -25.46
CA ASP A 279 -36.53 -3.62 -25.80
C ASP A 279 -36.82 -4.58 -24.65
N ARG A 280 -36.62 -4.16 -23.40
CA ARG A 280 -37.06 -4.93 -22.22
C ARG A 280 -38.57 -5.06 -22.14
N ILE A 281 -39.32 -4.00 -22.45
CA ILE A 281 -40.79 -4.04 -22.48
C ILE A 281 -41.26 -5.05 -23.54
N LYS A 282 -40.64 -5.08 -24.73
CA LYS A 282 -40.93 -6.10 -25.78
C LYS A 282 -40.63 -7.52 -25.31
N GLN A 283 -39.70 -7.71 -24.39
CA GLN A 283 -39.37 -8.99 -23.76
C GLN A 283 -40.30 -9.36 -22.59
N GLY A 284 -41.35 -8.55 -22.33
CA GLY A 284 -42.35 -8.81 -21.30
C GLY A 284 -42.02 -8.23 -19.92
N LYS A 285 -41.05 -7.32 -19.83
CA LYS A 285 -40.76 -6.59 -18.59
C LYS A 285 -41.72 -5.41 -18.40
N ILE A 286 -41.92 -5.03 -17.14
CA ILE A 286 -43.04 -4.19 -16.69
C ILE A 286 -42.63 -2.75 -16.35
N PHE A 287 -41.34 -2.42 -16.40
CA PHE A 287 -40.86 -1.08 -16.08
C PHE A 287 -40.81 -0.18 -17.32
N GLU A 288 -41.59 0.89 -17.28
CA GLU A 288 -41.45 2.05 -18.18
C GLU A 288 -40.58 3.13 -17.51
N ILE A 289 -40.00 4.01 -18.31
CA ILE A 289 -39.09 5.05 -17.81
C ILE A 289 -39.55 6.45 -18.22
N ARG A 290 -39.38 7.42 -17.34
CA ARG A 290 -39.40 8.85 -17.65
C ARG A 290 -37.97 9.39 -17.62
N ILE A 291 -37.65 10.27 -18.57
CA ILE A 291 -36.33 10.88 -18.66
C ILE A 291 -36.48 12.39 -18.79
N GLY A 292 -35.78 13.13 -17.94
CA GLY A 292 -35.71 14.57 -17.91
C GLY A 292 -34.30 15.10 -18.08
N ILE A 293 -34.11 16.10 -18.93
CA ILE A 293 -32.80 16.72 -19.15
C ILE A 293 -32.88 18.24 -19.05
N HIS A 294 -31.99 18.82 -18.25
CA HIS A 294 -31.80 20.27 -18.18
C HIS A 294 -30.32 20.63 -18.21
N SER A 295 -30.01 21.79 -18.78
CA SER A 295 -28.64 22.28 -18.95
C SER A 295 -28.47 23.63 -18.27
N GLY A 296 -27.35 23.83 -17.59
CA GLY A 296 -27.01 25.04 -16.84
C GLY A 296 -25.83 24.80 -15.90
N SER A 297 -25.69 25.65 -14.88
CA SER A 297 -24.56 25.61 -13.95
C SER A 297 -24.82 24.72 -12.73
N VAL A 298 -23.79 24.00 -12.28
CA VAL A 298 -23.80 23.22 -11.04
C VAL A 298 -22.53 23.47 -10.22
N VAL A 299 -22.60 23.18 -8.93
CA VAL A 299 -21.44 23.05 -8.06
C VAL A 299 -21.29 21.57 -7.75
N ALA A 300 -20.11 20.99 -8.00
CA ALA A 300 -19.80 19.61 -7.67
C ALA A 300 -18.74 19.53 -6.57
N GLY A 301 -18.81 18.52 -5.72
CA GLY A 301 -17.88 18.38 -4.60
C GLY A 301 -18.15 17.14 -3.75
N ILE A 302 -17.27 16.90 -2.77
CA ILE A 302 -17.43 15.80 -1.82
C ILE A 302 -18.15 16.30 -0.56
N VAL A 303 -19.15 15.55 -0.10
CA VAL A 303 -19.77 15.74 1.23
C VAL A 303 -19.55 14.51 2.11
N GLY A 304 -19.37 14.76 3.41
CA GLY A 304 -19.26 13.74 4.44
C GLY A 304 -17.84 13.51 4.95
N ILE A 305 -17.72 12.99 6.17
CA ILE A 305 -16.43 12.70 6.84
C ILE A 305 -16.12 11.20 6.86
N LYS A 306 -17.16 10.34 6.86
CA LYS A 306 -17.01 8.86 6.92
C LYS A 306 -17.60 8.14 5.71
N LYS A 307 -18.62 8.73 5.07
CA LYS A 307 -19.26 8.23 3.85
C LYS A 307 -19.13 9.33 2.82
N PHE A 308 -17.94 9.48 2.25
CA PHE A 308 -17.69 10.44 1.20
C PHE A 308 -18.65 10.16 0.03
N ALA A 309 -19.37 11.17 -0.39
CA ALA A 309 -20.22 11.13 -1.57
C ALA A 309 -19.85 12.31 -2.46
N TYR A 310 -19.44 12.02 -3.70
CA TYR A 310 -19.35 13.03 -4.73
C TYR A 310 -20.75 13.33 -5.26
N ASP A 311 -21.16 14.59 -5.20
CA ASP A 311 -22.53 14.98 -5.55
C ASP A 311 -22.53 16.36 -6.21
N ILE A 312 -23.67 16.71 -6.81
CA ILE A 312 -23.88 17.99 -7.49
C ILE A 312 -25.03 18.76 -6.85
N TRP A 313 -24.82 20.07 -6.71
CA TRP A 313 -25.80 21.01 -6.19
C TRP A 313 -26.01 22.16 -7.16
N GLY A 314 -27.21 22.72 -7.14
CA GLY A 314 -27.55 23.87 -7.96
C GLY A 314 -28.97 23.79 -8.46
N ASP A 315 -29.40 24.91 -9.03
CA ASP A 315 -30.74 25.03 -9.57
C ASP A 315 -30.99 24.09 -10.75
N THR A 316 -29.95 23.82 -11.52
CA THR A 316 -29.99 22.95 -12.68
C THR A 316 -30.38 21.52 -12.32
N VAL A 317 -29.92 21.00 -11.18
CA VAL A 317 -30.27 19.65 -10.71
C VAL A 317 -31.74 19.55 -10.38
N ASN A 318 -32.27 20.53 -9.64
CA ASN A 318 -33.69 20.59 -9.29
C ASN A 318 -34.56 20.74 -10.54
N THR A 319 -34.14 21.57 -11.49
CA THR A 319 -34.87 21.79 -12.75
C THR A 319 -34.86 20.54 -13.62
N ALA A 320 -33.75 19.78 -13.70
CA ALA A 320 -33.70 18.49 -14.39
C ALA A 320 -34.67 17.47 -13.77
N ALA A 321 -34.73 17.38 -12.44
CA ALA A 321 -35.72 16.54 -11.76
C ALA A 321 -37.16 16.96 -12.08
N ARG A 322 -37.45 18.27 -12.24
CA ARG A 322 -38.78 18.71 -12.70
C ARG A 322 -39.05 18.36 -14.16
N MET A 323 -38.03 18.31 -15.02
CA MET A 323 -38.18 17.83 -16.41
C MET A 323 -38.56 16.36 -16.44
N GLU A 324 -37.99 15.53 -15.57
CA GLU A 324 -38.36 14.12 -15.47
C GLU A 324 -39.81 14.00 -14.98
N GLN A 325 -40.14 14.65 -13.86
CA GLN A 325 -41.48 14.54 -13.24
C GLN A 325 -42.61 15.05 -14.14
N SER A 326 -42.33 16.03 -15.00
CA SER A 326 -43.29 16.56 -15.97
C SER A 326 -43.24 15.82 -17.32
N GLY A 327 -42.37 14.82 -17.44
CA GLY A 327 -42.22 13.96 -18.60
C GLY A 327 -43.35 12.94 -18.74
N GLU A 328 -43.46 12.37 -19.93
CA GLU A 328 -44.39 11.26 -20.21
C GLU A 328 -43.61 9.96 -20.30
N ALA A 329 -44.28 8.85 -19.99
CA ALA A 329 -43.67 7.53 -20.03
C ALA A 329 -43.12 7.21 -21.42
N GLY A 330 -41.90 6.67 -21.49
CA GLY A 330 -41.22 6.34 -22.75
C GLY A 330 -40.79 7.55 -23.58
N LYS A 331 -40.80 8.77 -23.02
CA LYS A 331 -40.37 10.01 -23.70
C LYS A 331 -39.17 10.65 -23.01
N VAL A 332 -38.31 11.27 -23.83
CA VAL A 332 -37.20 12.11 -23.36
C VAL A 332 -37.67 13.57 -23.34
N ASN A 333 -37.88 14.10 -22.14
CA ASN A 333 -38.33 15.48 -21.92
C ASN A 333 -37.14 16.40 -21.65
N ILE A 334 -37.08 17.52 -22.37
CA ILE A 334 -35.99 18.48 -22.23
C ILE A 334 -36.53 19.89 -21.98
N SER A 335 -35.78 20.66 -21.21
CA SER A 335 -36.07 22.09 -21.02
C SER A 335 -35.76 22.93 -22.27
N GLY A 336 -36.35 24.12 -22.37
CA GLY A 336 -36.01 25.09 -23.42
C GLY A 336 -34.53 25.49 -23.45
N ALA A 337 -33.84 25.47 -22.30
CA ALA A 337 -32.39 25.69 -22.24
C ALA A 337 -31.61 24.60 -22.98
N THR A 338 -31.91 23.34 -22.68
CA THR A 338 -31.31 22.19 -23.38
C THR A 338 -31.68 22.19 -24.86
N HIS A 339 -32.94 22.48 -25.20
CA HIS A 339 -33.41 22.52 -26.60
C HIS A 339 -32.57 23.48 -27.46
N ARG A 340 -32.23 24.67 -26.95
CA ARG A 340 -31.39 25.62 -27.69
C ARG A 340 -30.01 25.05 -28.06
N LEU A 341 -29.48 24.12 -27.28
CA LEU A 341 -28.18 23.50 -27.49
C LEU A 341 -28.23 22.29 -28.44
N VAL A 342 -29.41 21.68 -28.62
CA VAL A 342 -29.56 20.41 -29.35
C VAL A 342 -30.49 20.47 -30.56
N LYS A 343 -31.19 21.59 -30.76
CA LYS A 343 -32.18 21.80 -31.84
C LYS A 343 -31.64 21.53 -33.24
N ASP A 344 -30.35 21.72 -33.47
CA ASP A 344 -29.72 21.53 -34.77
C ASP A 344 -29.36 20.05 -35.03
N GLY A 345 -29.33 19.23 -33.98
CA GLY A 345 -28.99 17.80 -34.05
C GLY A 345 -30.15 16.83 -33.84
N PHE A 346 -31.29 17.31 -33.34
CA PHE A 346 -32.44 16.46 -33.00
C PHE A 346 -33.78 17.11 -33.34
N VAL A 347 -34.75 16.29 -33.76
CA VAL A 347 -36.12 16.74 -33.98
C VAL A 347 -36.84 16.82 -32.64
N CYS A 348 -37.26 18.02 -32.25
CA CYS A 348 -37.92 18.26 -30.97
C CYS A 348 -39.37 18.72 -31.18
N THR A 349 -40.32 18.13 -30.45
CA THR A 349 -41.71 18.58 -30.42
C THR A 349 -41.93 19.49 -29.23
N TYR A 350 -42.35 20.73 -29.49
CA TYR A 350 -42.69 21.67 -28.42
C TYR A 350 -43.96 21.24 -27.68
N ARG A 351 -43.90 21.24 -26.34
CA ARG A 351 -45.01 20.86 -25.46
C ARG A 351 -45.77 22.05 -24.88
N GLY A 352 -45.31 23.28 -25.15
CA GLY A 352 -45.81 24.47 -24.47
C GLY A 352 -45.02 24.81 -23.22
N LYS A 353 -45.54 25.80 -22.50
CA LYS A 353 -45.07 26.21 -21.19
C LYS A 353 -45.82 25.40 -20.13
N ILE A 354 -45.09 24.56 -19.40
CA ILE A 354 -45.65 23.69 -18.37
C ILE A 354 -45.23 24.23 -17.00
N THR A 355 -46.19 24.33 -16.08
CA THR A 355 -45.94 24.79 -14.71
C THR A 355 -45.12 23.77 -13.95
N ALA A 356 -43.89 24.13 -13.60
CA ALA A 356 -43.02 23.34 -12.73
C ALA A 356 -43.08 23.88 -11.30
N LYS A 357 -43.18 22.96 -10.33
CA LYS A 357 -43.27 23.29 -8.90
C LYS A 357 -42.11 24.20 -8.48
N ASN A 358 -42.45 25.36 -7.92
CA ASN A 358 -41.52 26.42 -7.46
C ASN A 358 -40.61 27.00 -8.56
N LYS A 359 -40.98 26.84 -9.84
CA LYS A 359 -40.24 27.35 -11.00
C LYS A 359 -41.08 28.25 -11.92
N GLY A 360 -42.40 28.18 -11.78
CA GLY A 360 -43.31 28.83 -12.71
C GLY A 360 -43.41 28.05 -14.02
N GLU A 361 -43.78 28.74 -15.09
CA GLU A 361 -43.92 28.18 -16.42
C GLU A 361 -42.56 28.00 -17.11
N MET A 362 -42.27 26.77 -17.55
CA MET A 362 -41.04 26.47 -18.29
C MET A 362 -41.36 25.82 -19.63
N GLU A 363 -40.63 26.24 -20.66
CA GLU A 363 -40.72 25.64 -21.99
C GLU A 363 -40.18 24.22 -21.95
N MET A 364 -40.99 23.27 -22.43
CA MET A 364 -40.61 21.86 -22.49
C MET A 364 -40.74 21.32 -23.91
N TYR A 365 -39.88 20.38 -24.26
CA TYR A 365 -39.84 19.73 -25.56
C TYR A 365 -39.65 18.22 -25.39
N PHE A 366 -40.28 17.43 -26.26
CA PHE A 366 -39.92 16.03 -26.41
C PHE A 366 -38.91 15.86 -27.52
N VAL A 367 -37.86 15.08 -27.25
CA VAL A 367 -36.91 14.66 -28.28
C VAL A 367 -37.49 13.46 -29.01
N ASN A 368 -37.70 13.61 -30.31
CA ASN A 368 -37.98 12.51 -31.22
C ASN A 368 -36.67 12.09 -31.88
N ASN A 369 -36.49 10.80 -32.10
CA ASN A 369 -35.23 10.22 -32.58
C ASN A 369 -34.73 10.91 -33.88
N LYS A 370 -33.42 10.85 -34.14
CA LYS A 370 -32.69 11.61 -35.19
C LYS A 370 -33.57 12.02 -36.36
N GLY A 371 -33.68 13.33 -36.60
CA GLY A 371 -34.00 13.80 -37.94
C GLY A 371 -32.98 13.19 -38.88
N ALA A 372 -33.45 12.50 -39.92
CA ALA A 372 -32.59 12.02 -40.98
C ALA A 372 -31.85 13.24 -41.56
N SER A 373 -30.59 13.42 -41.16
CA SER A 373 -29.68 14.31 -41.86
C SER A 373 -29.34 13.64 -43.18
N LEU A 374 -29.83 14.27 -44.26
CA LEU A 374 -29.53 14.05 -45.67
C LEU A 374 -28.03 13.89 -45.96
#